data_AF-A0A7C6YT08-F1
#
_entry.id   AF-A0A7C6YT08-F1
#
_cell.length_a   1.000
_cell.length_b   1.000
_cell.length_c   1.000
_cell.angle_alpha   90.00
_cell.angle_beta   90.00
_cell.angle_gamma   90.00
#
_symmetry.space_group_name_H-M   'P 1'
#
loop_
_entity.id
_entity.type
_entity.pdbx_description
1 polymer ?
#
loop_
_entity_poly.entity_id
_entity_poly.type
_entity_poly.pdbx_seq_one_letter_code
_entity_poly.pdbx_strand_id
1 'polypeptide(L)'
;MKVKIIGVPMDLGADRRGVDMGPAAIRYAQLQKRLKNNGISVKDIGNIQVPNPETTNIDNMRLKYLSEIVKTSELTAKEVYEALRDGFTPIVLGGDHSIALGTIAGVSKALGKIGVIWIDAHGDFNTEETTPSGNIHGMCLSASLGLGHPALTEIAGFSPKILPENTVIIGVRDIDNEEKDLIKKSGVNVFTMNHIDKFGMRDIMKEAIKLAGENTQGVHLSFDLDVLDPMVAP
;
A
#
# COMPACT_ATOMS: atom_id res chain seq x y z
N MET A 1 -19.35 4.66 12.88
CA MET A 1 -18.10 4.81 12.10
C MET A 1 -18.38 5.68 10.88
N LYS A 2 -17.45 6.57 10.51
CA LYS A 2 -17.51 7.35 9.27
C LYS A 2 -16.35 6.93 8.36
N VAL A 3 -16.61 6.74 7.08
CA VAL A 3 -15.62 6.32 6.09
C VAL A 3 -15.53 7.36 4.96
N LYS A 4 -14.30 7.70 4.56
CA LYS A 4 -14.03 8.52 3.38
C LYS A 4 -13.42 7.61 2.31
N ILE A 5 -14.10 7.40 1.19
CA ILE A 5 -13.61 6.62 0.04
C ILE A 5 -12.83 7.56 -0.88
N ILE A 6 -11.61 7.16 -1.24
CA ILE A 6 -10.69 7.91 -2.10
C ILE A 6 -10.24 6.94 -3.21
N GLY A 7 -10.50 7.26 -4.47
CA GLY A 7 -9.96 6.48 -5.59
C GLY A 7 -8.61 7.03 -6.04
N VAL A 8 -7.64 6.15 -6.29
CA VAL A 8 -6.33 6.51 -6.84
C VAL A 8 -6.04 5.55 -7.99
N PRO A 9 -6.50 5.87 -9.21
CA PRO A 9 -6.36 5.01 -10.39
C PRO A 9 -4.93 5.05 -10.93
N MET A 10 -3.96 4.65 -10.11
CA MET A 10 -2.54 4.56 -10.50
C MET A 10 -2.31 3.36 -11.40
N ASP A 11 -1.69 3.57 -12.55
CA ASP A 11 -1.33 2.53 -13.53
C ASP A 11 0.06 2.85 -14.12
N LEU A 12 0.93 3.41 -13.26
CA LEU A 12 2.28 3.88 -13.57
C LEU A 12 3.34 3.08 -12.79
N GLY A 13 2.97 2.55 -11.63
CA GLY A 13 3.88 1.86 -10.73
C GLY A 13 4.32 0.50 -11.26
N ALA A 14 3.54 -0.14 -12.14
CA ALA A 14 3.79 -1.45 -12.73
C ALA A 14 3.75 -1.41 -14.28
N ASP A 15 4.31 -2.43 -14.94
CA ASP A 15 4.18 -2.57 -16.41
C ASP A 15 2.82 -3.19 -16.84
N ARG A 16 2.01 -3.68 -15.88
CA ARG A 16 0.67 -4.21 -16.14
C ARG A 16 -0.31 -3.06 -16.29
N ARG A 17 -0.97 -2.99 -17.45
CA ARG A 17 -1.99 -1.98 -17.74
C ARG A 17 -3.37 -2.41 -17.28
N GLY A 18 -4.20 -1.42 -16.96
CA GLY A 18 -5.63 -1.60 -16.67
C GLY A 18 -5.97 -1.63 -15.19
N VAL A 19 -4.98 -1.51 -14.29
CA VAL A 19 -5.25 -1.43 -12.85
C VAL A 19 -5.86 -0.08 -12.46
N ASP A 20 -5.71 0.96 -13.30
CA ASP A 20 -6.44 2.24 -13.20
C ASP A 20 -7.98 2.07 -13.15
N MET A 21 -8.50 0.98 -13.71
CA MET A 21 -9.93 0.66 -13.66
C MET A 21 -10.39 0.11 -12.30
N GLY A 22 -9.46 -0.29 -11.41
CA GLY A 22 -9.72 -0.87 -10.09
C GLY A 22 -10.71 -0.06 -9.23
N PRO A 23 -10.52 1.26 -9.06
CA PRO A 23 -11.44 2.08 -8.27
C PRO A 23 -12.85 2.13 -8.86
N ALA A 24 -13.00 2.08 -10.18
CA ALA A 24 -14.31 2.03 -10.83
C ALA A 24 -14.97 0.66 -10.66
N ALA A 25 -14.22 -0.43 -10.82
CA ALA A 25 -14.71 -1.80 -10.65
C ALA A 25 -15.22 -2.06 -9.23
N ILE A 26 -14.48 -1.64 -8.20
CA ILE A 26 -14.89 -1.80 -6.79
C ILE A 26 -16.16 -1.00 -6.48
N ARG A 27 -16.28 0.22 -7.03
CA ARG A 27 -17.52 1.01 -6.91
C ARG A 27 -18.69 0.32 -7.59
N TYR A 28 -18.48 -0.22 -8.79
CA TYR A 28 -19.48 -0.98 -9.53
C TYR A 28 -19.95 -2.22 -8.76
N ALA A 29 -19.05 -2.88 -8.02
CA ALA A 29 -19.35 -3.99 -7.10
C ALA A 29 -20.15 -3.59 -5.84
N GLN A 30 -20.66 -2.35 -5.79
CA GLN A 30 -21.57 -1.81 -4.78
C GLN A 30 -20.93 -1.61 -3.39
N LEU A 31 -19.64 -1.28 -3.31
CA LEU A 31 -18.93 -1.01 -2.05
C LEU A 31 -19.70 -0.04 -1.14
N GLN A 32 -20.09 1.13 -1.67
CA GLN A 32 -20.81 2.14 -0.87
C GLN A 32 -22.12 1.61 -0.28
N LYS A 33 -22.90 0.86 -1.07
CA LYS A 33 -24.16 0.28 -0.63
C LYS A 33 -23.92 -0.76 0.47
N ARG A 34 -22.92 -1.62 0.32
CA ARG A 34 -22.55 -2.62 1.34
C ARG A 34 -22.13 -1.95 2.66
N LEU A 35 -21.32 -0.89 2.60
CA LEU A 35 -20.94 -0.13 3.79
C LEU A 35 -22.16 0.52 4.47
N LYS A 36 -23.02 1.19 3.71
CA LYS A 36 -24.25 1.82 4.23
C LYS A 36 -25.21 0.79 4.86
N ASN A 37 -25.35 -0.39 4.26
CA ASN A 37 -26.16 -1.48 4.80
C ASN A 37 -25.64 -2.01 6.15
N ASN A 38 -24.36 -1.80 6.46
CA ASN A 38 -23.75 -2.14 7.75
C ASN A 38 -23.74 -0.93 8.72
N GLY A 39 -24.54 0.11 8.46
CA GLY A 39 -24.65 1.28 9.34
C GLY A 39 -23.46 2.25 9.29
N ILE A 40 -22.59 2.14 8.28
CA ILE A 40 -21.43 3.02 8.11
C ILE A 40 -21.84 4.26 7.30
N SER A 41 -21.50 5.45 7.82
CA SER A 41 -21.66 6.70 7.07
C SER A 41 -20.51 6.83 6.07
N VAL A 42 -20.84 7.05 4.79
CA VAL A 42 -19.87 7.01 3.68
C VAL A 42 -19.85 8.35 2.95
N LYS A 43 -18.65 8.92 2.78
CA LYS A 43 -18.36 10.04 1.88
C LYS A 43 -17.39 9.54 0.80
N ASP A 44 -17.81 9.48 -0.45
CA ASP A 44 -16.92 9.17 -1.59
C ASP A 44 -16.52 10.48 -2.26
N ILE A 45 -15.21 10.75 -2.35
CA ILE A 45 -14.70 11.99 -2.94
C ILE A 45 -14.32 11.84 -4.42
N GLY A 46 -14.58 10.68 -5.03
CA GLY A 46 -14.17 10.40 -6.40
C GLY A 46 -12.71 9.98 -6.48
N ASN A 47 -12.04 10.39 -7.55
CA ASN A 47 -10.66 9.98 -7.84
C ASN A 47 -9.70 11.16 -7.71
N ILE A 48 -8.52 10.89 -7.15
CA ILE A 48 -7.35 11.74 -7.35
C ILE A 48 -6.95 11.65 -8.82
N GLN A 49 -6.56 12.79 -9.38
CA GLN A 49 -6.10 12.85 -10.76
C GLN A 49 -4.74 12.16 -10.89
N VAL A 50 -4.66 11.19 -11.79
CA VAL A 50 -3.42 10.51 -12.18
C VAL A 50 -3.25 10.71 -13.69
N PRO A 51 -2.05 11.05 -14.17
CA PRO A 51 -1.80 11.16 -15.61
C PRO A 51 -1.78 9.78 -16.26
N ASN A 52 -2.10 9.75 -17.55
CA ASN A 52 -2.09 8.53 -18.32
C ASN A 52 -0.63 8.14 -18.67
N PRO A 53 -0.26 6.85 -18.64
CA PRO A 53 1.10 6.42 -18.96
C PRO A 53 1.52 6.75 -20.40
N GLU A 54 0.59 6.78 -21.37
CA GLU A 54 0.89 7.15 -22.77
C GLU A 54 1.33 8.62 -22.93
N THR A 55 1.01 9.44 -21.94
CA THR A 55 1.34 10.88 -21.91
C THR A 55 2.45 11.21 -20.91
N THR A 56 3.03 10.19 -20.27
CA THR A 56 4.03 10.37 -19.21
C THR A 56 5.37 9.81 -19.66
N ASN A 57 6.43 10.58 -19.43
CA ASN A 57 7.78 10.16 -19.80
C ASN A 57 8.42 9.31 -18.70
N ILE A 58 9.29 8.40 -19.11
CA ILE A 58 10.19 7.66 -18.22
C ILE A 58 11.57 8.30 -18.31
N ASP A 59 11.95 9.03 -17.26
CA ASP A 59 13.27 9.68 -17.19
C ASP A 59 14.34 8.78 -16.56
N ASN A 60 13.93 7.83 -15.70
CA ASN A 60 14.81 6.85 -15.07
C ASN A 60 14.22 5.45 -15.23
N MET A 61 14.95 4.55 -15.89
CA MET A 61 14.52 3.16 -16.11
C MET A 61 14.50 2.31 -14.84
N ARG A 62 15.19 2.75 -13.77
CA ARG A 62 15.21 2.10 -12.45
C ARG A 62 14.16 2.69 -11.49
N LEU A 63 13.53 3.80 -11.87
CA LEU A 63 12.46 4.48 -11.13
C LEU A 63 11.45 5.05 -12.14
N LYS A 64 10.73 4.14 -12.82
CA LYS A 64 9.83 4.54 -13.90
C LYS A 64 8.73 5.47 -13.37
N TYR A 65 8.43 6.52 -14.13
CA TYR A 65 7.36 7.48 -13.82
C TYR A 65 7.48 8.18 -12.45
N LEU A 66 8.70 8.25 -11.89
CA LEU A 66 8.98 8.75 -10.54
C LEU A 66 8.28 10.07 -10.21
N SER A 67 8.38 11.07 -11.09
CA SER A 67 7.85 12.41 -10.87
C SER A 67 6.33 12.41 -10.64
N GLU A 68 5.57 11.72 -11.48
CA GLU A 68 4.12 11.64 -11.37
C GLU A 68 3.68 10.74 -10.21
N ILE A 69 4.40 9.64 -9.95
CA ILE A 69 4.11 8.77 -8.79
C ILE A 69 4.29 9.53 -7.48
N VAL A 70 5.37 10.32 -7.34
CA VAL A 70 5.61 11.16 -6.16
C VAL A 70 4.51 12.20 -6.01
N LYS A 71 4.18 12.93 -7.08
CA LYS A 71 3.13 13.95 -7.08
C LYS A 71 1.76 13.39 -6.69
N THR A 72 1.35 12.26 -7.26
CA THR A 72 0.10 11.60 -6.90
C THR A 72 0.14 11.04 -5.48
N SER A 73 1.28 10.58 -5.01
CA SER A 73 1.45 10.13 -3.62
C SER A 73 1.34 11.28 -2.62
N GLU A 74 1.86 12.48 -2.93
CA GLU A 74 1.68 13.69 -2.12
C GLU A 74 0.21 14.09 -2.01
N LEU A 75 -0.52 14.07 -3.15
CA LEU A 75 -1.96 14.33 -3.16
C LEU A 75 -2.73 13.29 -2.34
N THR A 76 -2.36 12.01 -2.48
CA THR A 76 -2.96 10.91 -1.72
C THR A 76 -2.71 11.06 -0.22
N ALA A 77 -1.47 11.38 0.18
CA ALA A 77 -1.12 11.61 1.57
C ALA A 77 -1.92 12.76 2.18
N LYS A 78 -2.11 13.85 1.43
CA LYS A 78 -2.93 14.98 1.86
C LYS A 78 -4.39 14.57 2.10
N GLU A 79 -5.03 13.90 1.15
CA GLU A 79 -6.44 13.49 1.27
C GLU A 79 -6.66 12.50 2.42
N VAL A 80 -5.74 11.56 2.61
CA VAL A 80 -5.77 10.59 3.71
C VAL A 80 -5.56 11.29 5.06
N TYR A 81 -4.60 12.21 5.15
CA TYR A 81 -4.39 13.02 6.34
C TYR A 81 -5.65 13.82 6.71
N GLU A 82 -6.24 14.52 5.75
CA GLU A 82 -7.47 15.30 5.96
C GLU A 82 -8.65 14.40 6.34
N ALA A 83 -8.79 13.20 5.75
CA ALA A 83 -9.79 12.22 6.17
C ALA A 83 -9.73 11.89 7.65
N LEU A 84 -8.53 11.59 8.16
CA LEU A 84 -8.32 11.25 9.56
C LEU A 84 -8.56 12.47 10.48
N ARG A 85 -8.10 13.66 10.08
CA ARG A 85 -8.36 14.91 10.84
C ARG A 85 -9.84 15.26 10.93
N ASP A 86 -10.62 14.91 9.89
CA ASP A 86 -12.08 15.07 9.85
C ASP A 86 -12.84 13.98 10.62
N GLY A 87 -12.13 13.02 11.24
CA GLY A 87 -12.73 11.90 11.98
C GLY A 87 -13.32 10.80 11.08
N PHE A 88 -12.85 10.68 9.85
CA PHE A 88 -13.17 9.57 8.95
C PHE A 88 -12.06 8.52 8.95
N THR A 89 -12.43 7.25 8.82
CA THR A 89 -11.50 6.19 8.41
C THR A 89 -11.37 6.22 6.88
N PRO A 90 -10.17 6.46 6.32
CA PRO A 90 -9.97 6.43 4.88
C PRO A 90 -10.05 4.99 4.35
N ILE A 91 -10.77 4.78 3.24
CA ILE A 91 -10.69 3.58 2.41
C ILE A 91 -10.19 4.03 1.04
N VAL A 92 -8.95 3.67 0.71
CA VAL A 92 -8.35 4.03 -0.56
C VAL A 92 -8.49 2.87 -1.53
N LEU A 93 -9.03 3.15 -2.71
CA LEU A 93 -9.19 2.19 -3.80
C LEU A 93 -8.08 2.46 -4.79
N GLY A 94 -7.19 1.49 -4.97
CA GLY A 94 -6.03 1.64 -5.83
C GLY A 94 -6.25 1.20 -7.27
N GLY A 95 -5.27 1.55 -8.09
CA GLY A 95 -4.78 0.68 -9.15
C GLY A 95 -3.56 -0.09 -8.63
N ASP A 96 -2.36 0.22 -9.10
CA ASP A 96 -1.14 -0.45 -8.61
C ASP A 96 -0.80 -0.10 -7.14
N HIS A 97 0.03 -0.94 -6.51
CA HIS A 97 0.33 -0.86 -5.09
C HIS A 97 1.20 0.35 -4.70
N SER A 98 1.77 1.10 -5.66
CA SER A 98 2.60 2.26 -5.36
C SER A 98 1.82 3.36 -4.61
N ILE A 99 0.49 3.33 -4.66
CA ILE A 99 -0.38 4.22 -3.88
C ILE A 99 -0.15 4.11 -2.37
N ALA A 100 0.42 2.99 -1.89
CA ALA A 100 0.77 2.79 -0.50
C ALA A 100 1.73 3.85 0.04
N LEU A 101 2.62 4.39 -0.81
CA LEU A 101 3.51 5.50 -0.48
C LEU A 101 2.74 6.69 0.08
N GLY A 102 1.69 7.11 -0.62
CA GLY A 102 0.84 8.22 -0.20
C GLY A 102 -0.07 7.86 0.97
N THR A 103 -0.67 6.66 0.96
CA THR A 103 -1.62 6.29 2.02
C THR A 103 -0.93 6.12 3.37
N ILE A 104 0.19 5.38 3.44
CA ILE A 104 0.96 5.20 4.67
C ILE A 104 1.50 6.55 5.16
N ALA A 105 2.02 7.40 4.27
CA ALA A 105 2.48 8.73 4.64
C ALA A 105 1.38 9.59 5.26
N GLY A 106 0.18 9.60 4.67
CA GLY A 106 -0.97 10.35 5.18
C GLY A 106 -1.45 9.86 6.55
N VAL A 107 -1.53 8.53 6.73
CA VAL A 107 -1.94 7.92 8.00
C VAL A 107 -0.90 8.20 9.10
N SER A 108 0.38 7.94 8.81
CA SER A 108 1.48 8.14 9.76
C SER A 108 1.61 9.61 10.16
N LYS A 109 1.45 10.54 9.21
CA LYS A 109 1.45 11.98 9.51
C LYS A 109 0.29 12.42 10.42
N ALA A 110 -0.87 11.79 10.28
CA ALA A 110 -2.04 12.13 11.08
C ALA A 110 -2.02 11.53 12.49
N LEU A 111 -1.46 10.31 12.63
CA LEU A 111 -1.56 9.51 13.86
C LEU A 111 -0.22 9.34 14.60
N GLY A 112 0.92 9.62 13.96
CA GLY A 112 2.23 9.30 14.49
C GLY A 112 2.60 7.83 14.26
N LYS A 113 3.10 7.14 15.29
CA LYS A 113 3.54 5.74 15.19
C LYS A 113 2.35 4.82 14.90
N ILE A 114 2.33 4.20 13.73
CA ILE A 114 1.31 3.22 13.29
C ILE A 114 1.95 1.87 13.01
N GLY A 115 1.13 0.81 13.02
CA GLY A 115 1.50 -0.49 12.46
C GLY A 115 0.97 -0.69 11.06
N VAL A 116 1.59 -1.61 10.33
CA VAL A 116 1.16 -2.01 8.99
C VAL A 116 0.97 -3.51 8.93
N ILE A 117 -0.18 -3.92 8.43
CA ILE A 117 -0.41 -5.28 7.95
C ILE A 117 -0.45 -5.20 6.43
N TRP A 118 0.53 -5.84 5.80
CA TRP A 118 0.72 -5.92 4.36
C TRP A 118 0.31 -7.31 3.89
N ILE A 119 -0.82 -7.41 3.18
CA ILE A 119 -1.34 -8.69 2.70
C ILE A 119 -1.16 -8.73 1.18
N ASP A 120 -0.22 -9.55 0.72
CA ASP A 120 0.31 -9.48 -0.64
C ASP A 120 1.02 -10.80 -1.03
N ALA A 121 1.03 -11.14 -2.32
CA ALA A 121 1.87 -12.22 -2.84
C ALA A 121 3.36 -11.85 -2.90
N HIS A 122 3.66 -10.55 -2.97
CA HIS A 122 4.97 -9.93 -3.09
C HIS A 122 5.41 -9.24 -1.79
N GLY A 123 6.69 -8.86 -1.71
CA GLY A 123 7.23 -8.11 -0.58
C GLY A 123 7.13 -6.60 -0.74
N ASP A 124 7.04 -6.10 -1.97
CA ASP A 124 7.16 -4.69 -2.36
C ASP A 124 8.32 -3.97 -1.67
N PHE A 125 9.43 -4.69 -1.54
CA PHE A 125 10.57 -4.34 -0.69
C PHE A 125 11.85 -4.05 -1.47
N ASN A 126 11.79 -3.95 -2.80
CA ASN A 126 12.94 -3.57 -3.60
C ASN A 126 13.33 -2.09 -3.37
N THR A 127 14.55 -1.72 -3.73
CA THR A 127 14.99 -0.32 -3.85
C THR A 127 15.36 0.00 -5.30
N GLU A 128 15.78 1.24 -5.57
CA GLU A 128 16.36 1.59 -6.88
C GLU A 128 17.54 0.67 -7.23
N GLU A 129 18.31 0.23 -6.23
CA GLU A 129 19.47 -0.62 -6.40
C GLU A 129 19.12 -2.07 -6.74
N THR A 130 18.08 -2.62 -6.10
CA THR A 130 17.76 -4.06 -6.19
C THR A 130 16.68 -4.40 -7.21
N THR A 131 15.91 -3.40 -7.64
CA THR A 131 14.81 -3.65 -8.58
C THR A 131 15.31 -4.24 -9.91
N PRO A 132 14.71 -5.34 -10.39
CA PRO A 132 14.99 -5.88 -11.71
C PRO A 132 14.25 -5.12 -12.83
N SER A 133 13.16 -4.42 -12.49
CA SER A 133 12.22 -3.83 -13.45
C SER A 133 12.20 -2.31 -13.47
N GLY A 134 12.59 -1.67 -12.36
CA GLY A 134 12.42 -0.23 -12.13
C GLY A 134 11.00 0.20 -11.79
N ASN A 135 10.11 -0.76 -11.54
CA ASN A 135 8.70 -0.53 -11.25
C ASN A 135 8.52 -0.17 -9.77
N ILE A 136 7.98 1.02 -9.50
CA ILE A 136 7.91 1.58 -8.14
C ILE A 136 6.88 0.89 -7.25
N HIS A 137 5.87 0.19 -7.81
CA HIS A 137 4.95 -0.60 -6.98
C HIS A 137 5.69 -1.60 -6.10
N GLY A 138 6.74 -2.26 -6.64
CA GLY A 138 7.58 -3.20 -5.90
C GLY A 138 8.56 -2.58 -4.90
N MET A 139 8.48 -1.27 -4.63
CA MET A 139 9.40 -0.54 -3.73
C MET A 139 8.66 0.21 -2.61
N CYS A 140 7.34 0.16 -2.58
CA CYS A 140 6.57 1.09 -1.74
C CYS A 140 6.67 0.77 -0.24
N LEU A 141 6.87 -0.50 0.13
CA LEU A 141 7.03 -0.90 1.54
C LEU A 141 8.42 -0.55 2.07
N SER A 142 9.48 -0.83 1.31
CA SER A 142 10.86 -0.43 1.68
C SER A 142 10.97 1.08 1.81
N ALA A 143 10.41 1.84 0.87
CA ALA A 143 10.42 3.30 0.90
C ALA A 143 9.67 3.86 2.12
N SER A 144 8.56 3.23 2.52
CA SER A 144 7.80 3.60 3.72
C SER A 144 8.59 3.37 5.02
N LEU A 145 9.51 2.40 5.02
CA LEU A 145 10.47 2.13 6.09
C LEU A 145 11.74 2.99 6.01
N GLY A 146 11.80 3.92 5.05
CA GLY A 146 12.92 4.84 4.86
C GLY A 146 14.08 4.26 4.04
N LEU A 147 13.87 3.14 3.35
CA LEU A 147 14.87 2.50 2.49
C LEU A 147 14.53 2.75 1.01
N GLY A 148 15.37 3.48 0.29
CA GLY A 148 15.21 3.73 -1.14
C GLY A 148 15.47 5.18 -1.54
N HIS A 149 15.05 5.53 -2.75
CA HIS A 149 15.31 6.86 -3.32
C HIS A 149 14.62 7.97 -2.50
N PRO A 150 15.31 9.10 -2.19
CA PRO A 150 14.78 10.18 -1.34
C PRO A 150 13.41 10.72 -1.78
N ALA A 151 13.16 10.80 -3.09
CA ALA A 151 11.87 11.27 -3.59
C ALA A 151 10.68 10.39 -3.18
N LEU A 152 10.92 9.09 -2.92
CA LEU A 152 9.89 8.16 -2.42
C LEU A 152 9.87 8.16 -0.88
N THR A 153 11.05 8.09 -0.25
CA THR A 153 11.15 7.98 1.21
C THR A 153 10.74 9.25 1.94
N GLU A 154 10.79 10.43 1.30
CA GLU A 154 10.44 11.73 1.90
C GLU A 154 9.04 12.23 1.56
N ILE A 155 8.17 11.43 0.92
CA ILE A 155 6.77 11.81 0.63
C ILE A 155 6.08 12.34 1.91
N ALA A 156 5.35 13.44 1.78
CA ALA A 156 4.75 14.19 2.89
C ALA A 156 5.75 14.84 3.87
N GLY A 157 7.03 14.91 3.51
CA GLY A 157 8.10 15.69 4.16
C GLY A 157 8.75 15.04 5.37
N PHE A 158 8.70 13.72 5.49
CA PHE A 158 9.38 12.99 6.58
C PHE A 158 9.66 11.53 6.23
N SER A 159 10.62 10.94 6.94
CA SER A 159 11.02 9.53 6.86
C SER A 159 11.60 9.07 8.21
N PRO A 160 11.44 7.79 8.62
CA PRO A 160 10.56 6.79 8.02
C PRO A 160 9.08 7.03 8.40
N LYS A 161 8.16 6.42 7.66
CA LYS A 161 6.71 6.50 7.99
C LYS A 161 6.30 5.45 9.00
N ILE A 162 6.92 4.29 8.93
CA ILE A 162 6.60 3.10 9.74
C ILE A 162 7.89 2.48 10.25
N LEU A 163 7.77 1.64 11.27
CA LEU A 163 8.91 0.96 11.89
C LEU A 163 8.85 -0.54 11.57
N PRO A 164 10.01 -1.20 11.37
CA PRO A 164 10.04 -2.62 10.99
C PRO A 164 9.32 -3.51 12.00
N GLU A 165 9.49 -3.26 13.31
CA GLU A 165 8.91 -4.10 14.36
C GLU A 165 7.37 -4.09 14.38
N ASN A 166 6.75 -3.05 13.81
CA ASN A 166 5.30 -2.92 13.69
C ASN A 166 4.78 -3.18 12.27
N THR A 167 5.63 -3.72 11.38
CA THR A 167 5.28 -4.07 10.01
C THR A 167 5.21 -5.58 9.88
N VAL A 168 4.10 -6.08 9.34
CA VAL A 168 3.83 -7.51 9.18
C VAL A 168 3.40 -7.81 7.75
N ILE A 169 4.18 -8.61 7.03
CA ILE A 169 3.89 -9.09 5.67
C ILE A 169 3.23 -10.47 5.76
N ILE A 170 2.13 -10.68 5.04
CA ILE A 170 1.33 -11.91 5.06
C ILE A 170 1.01 -12.35 3.64
N GLY A 171 1.22 -13.64 3.34
CA GLY A 171 0.82 -14.25 2.06
C GLY A 171 1.94 -14.31 1.02
N VAL A 172 3.13 -13.81 1.36
CA VAL A 172 4.23 -13.70 0.42
C VAL A 172 4.67 -15.07 -0.11
N ARG A 173 4.86 -15.13 -1.42
CA ARG A 173 5.23 -16.35 -2.17
C ARG A 173 6.06 -16.08 -3.42
N ASP A 174 6.13 -14.83 -3.89
CA ASP A 174 6.95 -14.41 -5.02
C ASP A 174 7.81 -13.23 -4.59
N ILE A 175 9.13 -13.41 -4.52
CA ILE A 175 10.08 -12.42 -4.00
C ILE A 175 11.39 -12.57 -4.79
N ASP A 176 11.97 -11.44 -5.20
CA ASP A 176 13.30 -11.43 -5.79
C ASP A 176 14.38 -11.87 -4.78
N ASN A 177 15.51 -12.40 -5.25
CA ASN A 177 16.58 -12.84 -4.34
C ASN A 177 17.17 -11.68 -3.52
N GLU A 178 17.38 -10.52 -4.14
CA GLU A 178 17.92 -9.34 -3.45
C GLU A 178 16.90 -8.76 -2.47
N GLU A 179 15.62 -8.70 -2.87
CA GLU A 179 14.51 -8.29 -2.02
C GLU A 179 14.39 -9.18 -0.78
N LYS A 180 14.50 -10.50 -0.93
CA LYS A 180 14.50 -11.46 0.19
C LYS A 180 15.60 -11.18 1.20
N ASP A 181 16.79 -10.78 0.74
CA ASP A 181 17.90 -10.45 1.62
C ASP A 181 17.71 -9.10 2.31
N LEU A 182 17.06 -8.13 1.66
CA LEU A 182 16.63 -6.88 2.30
C LEU A 182 15.58 -7.14 3.40
N ILE A 183 14.55 -7.93 3.10
CA ILE A 183 13.49 -8.28 4.05
C ILE A 183 14.07 -8.96 5.29
N LYS A 184 15.01 -9.90 5.13
CA LYS A 184 15.67 -10.56 6.28
C LYS A 184 16.46 -9.58 7.15
N LYS A 185 17.05 -8.54 6.57
CA LYS A 185 17.87 -7.55 7.28
C LYS A 185 17.05 -6.42 7.89
N SER A 186 15.84 -6.18 7.39
CA SER A 186 15.03 -5.02 7.80
C SER A 186 14.40 -5.18 9.19
N GLY A 187 14.19 -6.41 9.66
CA GLY A 187 13.54 -6.68 10.94
C GLY A 187 12.00 -6.65 10.88
N VAL A 188 11.42 -6.63 9.68
CA VAL A 188 9.96 -6.80 9.51
C VAL A 188 9.53 -8.24 9.83
N ASN A 189 8.27 -8.39 10.22
CA ASN A 189 7.68 -9.69 10.46
C ASN A 189 7.11 -10.26 9.16
N VAL A 190 7.34 -11.55 8.87
CA VAL A 190 6.90 -12.16 7.60
C VAL A 190 6.22 -13.51 7.83
N PHE A 191 5.00 -13.64 7.31
CA PHE A 191 4.21 -14.85 7.29
C PHE A 191 3.92 -15.26 5.84
N THR A 192 4.85 -16.00 5.24
CA THR A 192 4.70 -16.62 3.91
C THR A 192 3.52 -17.59 3.83
N MET A 193 3.14 -18.00 2.62
CA MET A 193 2.11 -19.04 2.40
C MET A 193 2.37 -20.34 3.18
N ASN A 194 3.63 -20.76 3.30
CA ASN A 194 4.00 -21.94 4.09
C ASN A 194 3.70 -21.79 5.60
N HIS A 195 3.79 -20.56 6.13
CA HIS A 195 3.35 -20.31 7.52
C HIS A 195 1.83 -20.42 7.65
N ILE A 196 1.08 -19.92 6.65
CA ILE A 196 -0.37 -20.03 6.61
C ILE A 196 -0.81 -21.50 6.54
N ASP A 197 -0.18 -22.32 5.70
CA ASP A 197 -0.47 -23.76 5.60
C ASP A 197 -0.19 -24.49 6.91
N LYS A 198 0.88 -24.10 7.61
CA LYS A 198 1.32 -24.76 8.85
C LYS A 198 0.52 -24.36 10.09
N PHE A 199 0.21 -23.07 10.22
CA PHE A 199 -0.38 -22.50 11.45
C PHE A 199 -1.84 -22.07 11.29
N GLY A 200 -2.32 -21.94 10.05
CA GLY A 200 -3.67 -21.50 9.74
C GLY A 200 -3.85 -19.98 9.82
N MET A 201 -4.67 -19.43 8.92
CA MET A 201 -4.93 -17.99 8.79
C MET A 201 -5.38 -17.33 10.11
N ARG A 202 -6.15 -18.04 10.94
CA ARG A 202 -6.63 -17.52 12.23
C ARG A 202 -5.48 -17.13 13.16
N ASP A 203 -4.48 -17.99 13.30
CA ASP A 203 -3.40 -17.77 14.26
C ASP A 203 -2.37 -16.79 13.71
N ILE A 204 -2.13 -16.82 12.38
CA ILE A 204 -1.35 -15.79 11.68
C ILE A 204 -1.95 -14.40 11.90
N MET A 205 -3.25 -14.23 11.69
CA MET A 205 -3.89 -12.91 11.86
C MET A 205 -3.89 -12.43 13.31
N LYS A 206 -4.04 -13.33 14.30
CA LYS A 206 -3.92 -12.95 15.71
C LYS A 206 -2.54 -12.38 16.02
N GLU A 207 -1.48 -13.05 15.57
CA GLU A 207 -0.11 -12.59 15.83
C GLU A 207 0.19 -11.31 15.06
N ALA A 208 -0.27 -11.20 13.80
CA ALA A 208 -0.11 -9.99 13.00
C ALA A 208 -0.76 -8.76 13.64
N ILE A 209 -2.00 -8.90 14.13
CA ILE A 209 -2.70 -7.81 14.82
C ILE A 209 -1.98 -7.41 16.10
N LYS A 210 -1.43 -8.38 16.84
CA LYS A 210 -0.65 -8.12 18.05
C LYS A 210 0.63 -7.32 17.72
N LEU A 211 1.43 -7.78 16.76
CA LEU A 211 2.70 -7.15 16.37
C LEU A 211 2.48 -5.74 15.79
N ALA A 212 1.51 -5.58 14.88
CA ALA A 212 1.19 -4.28 14.29
C ALA A 212 0.55 -3.32 15.30
N GLY A 213 -0.22 -3.84 16.27
CA GLY A 213 -0.89 -3.05 17.30
C GLY A 213 -0.01 -2.64 18.49
N GLU A 214 1.16 -3.26 18.67
CA GLU A 214 1.99 -3.06 19.84
C GLU A 214 2.64 -1.67 19.88
N ASN A 215 2.21 -0.84 20.84
CA ASN A 215 2.66 0.55 21.01
C ASN A 215 2.43 1.44 19.78
N THR A 216 1.34 1.20 19.03
CA THR A 216 0.93 2.00 17.88
C THR A 216 -0.40 2.71 18.12
N GLN A 217 -0.63 3.81 17.41
CA GLN A 217 -1.86 4.60 17.48
C GLN A 217 -2.99 4.03 16.60
N GLY A 218 -2.64 3.09 15.72
CA GLY A 218 -3.55 2.44 14.80
C GLY A 218 -2.82 1.50 13.85
N VAL A 219 -3.59 0.70 13.13
CA VAL A 219 -3.09 -0.23 12.11
C VAL A 219 -3.60 0.18 10.74
N HIS A 220 -2.68 0.38 9.80
CA HIS A 220 -2.98 0.50 8.38
C HIS A 220 -2.96 -0.89 7.75
N LEU A 221 -4.04 -1.26 7.07
CA LEU A 221 -4.13 -2.49 6.29
C LEU A 221 -3.91 -2.14 4.82
N SER A 222 -2.82 -2.64 4.24
CA SER A 222 -2.62 -2.67 2.79
C SER A 222 -2.95 -4.08 2.30
N PHE A 223 -3.86 -4.18 1.35
CA PHE A 223 -4.36 -5.45 0.84
C PHE A 223 -4.26 -5.44 -0.68
N ASP A 224 -3.29 -6.18 -1.22
CA ASP A 224 -3.22 -6.49 -2.64
C ASP A 224 -4.14 -7.69 -2.93
N LEU A 225 -4.93 -7.60 -4.00
CA LEU A 225 -5.80 -8.70 -4.41
C LEU A 225 -5.02 -9.91 -4.91
N ASP A 226 -3.80 -9.71 -5.41
CA ASP A 226 -2.97 -10.80 -5.93
C ASP A 226 -2.50 -11.78 -4.85
N VAL A 227 -2.67 -11.46 -3.57
CA VAL A 227 -2.45 -12.41 -2.47
C VAL A 227 -3.38 -13.61 -2.58
N LEU A 228 -4.57 -13.41 -3.15
CA LEU A 228 -5.53 -14.48 -3.39
C LEU A 228 -5.06 -15.36 -4.55
N ASP A 229 -5.50 -16.61 -4.54
CA ASP A 229 -5.23 -17.50 -5.66
C ASP A 229 -5.83 -16.93 -6.97
N PRO A 230 -5.13 -16.98 -8.11
CA PRO A 230 -5.66 -16.49 -9.39
C PRO A 230 -6.99 -17.15 -9.83
N MET A 231 -7.33 -18.34 -9.32
CA MET A 231 -8.66 -18.93 -9.53
C MET A 231 -9.80 -18.16 -8.83
N VAL A 232 -9.47 -17.37 -7.81
CA VAL A 232 -10.40 -16.53 -7.04
C VAL A 232 -10.32 -15.06 -7.49
N ALA A 233 -9.12 -14.56 -7.75
CA ALA A 233 -8.85 -13.19 -8.21
C ALA A 233 -7.96 -13.20 -9.47
N PRO A 234 -8.54 -13.38 -10.67
CA PRO A 234 -7.79 -13.47 -11.94
C PRO A 234 -7.27 -12.12 -12.47
#